data_AF-A0A4R3RI10-F1
#
_entry.id   AF-A0A4R3RI10-F1
#
_cell.length_a   1.000
_cell.length_b   1.000
_cell.length_c   1.000
_cell.angle_alpha   90.00
_cell.angle_beta   90.00
_cell.angle_gamma   90.00
#
_symmetry.space_group_name_H-M   'P 1'
#
loop_
_entity.id
_entity.type
_entity.pdbx_description
1 polymer ?
#
loop_
_entity_poly.entity_id
_entity_poly.type
_entity_poly.pdbx_seq_one_letter_code
_entity_poly.pdbx_strand_id
1 'polypeptide(L)'
;MKDLVEILKALAWPGTVVIIFFYLRNQATFAAAALIRKIGHADKVKLRLPGVAFEMASQVARTSITPTKKSREGETDAAEFERLAREYTELSIPDKKERAAKRFELADRLGELAVSLNLPRSSLARGNEGEIVALATAAILEPMAHDLRNMRTAAAKGEFKFTAYRLVLTIPALASDARPATIARLEAMLNDIETRSKSREDDDLQELVETTRLALADLQI
;
A
#
# COMPACT_ATOMS: atom_id res chain seq x y z
N MET A 1 30.29 -5.05 -50.09
CA MET A 1 29.07 -4.20 -50.05
C MET A 1 27.77 -5.01 -50.00
N LYS A 2 27.60 -6.09 -50.79
CA LYS A 2 26.38 -6.92 -50.75
C LYS A 2 26.13 -7.59 -49.39
N ASP A 3 27.17 -8.09 -48.74
CA ASP A 3 27.04 -8.77 -47.43
C ASP A 3 26.57 -7.83 -46.31
N LEU A 4 26.98 -6.56 -46.37
CA LEU A 4 26.56 -5.54 -45.40
C LEU A 4 25.07 -5.20 -45.55
N VAL A 5 24.55 -5.26 -46.78
CA VAL A 5 23.11 -5.06 -47.07
C VAL A 5 22.28 -6.24 -46.57
N GLU A 6 22.78 -7.47 -46.64
CA GLU A 6 22.09 -8.65 -46.10
C GLU A 6 22.06 -8.65 -44.56
N ILE A 7 23.16 -8.27 -43.92
CA ILE A 7 23.21 -8.13 -42.45
C ILE A 7 22.23 -7.03 -41.97
N LEU A 8 22.18 -5.89 -42.66
CA LEU A 8 21.22 -4.82 -42.34
C LEU A 8 19.76 -5.27 -42.51
N LYS A 9 19.45 -6.04 -43.56
CA LYS A 9 18.10 -6.61 -43.74
C LYS A 9 17.75 -7.62 -42.66
N ALA A 10 18.70 -8.44 -42.22
CA ALA A 10 18.49 -9.40 -41.14
C ALA A 10 18.25 -8.71 -39.78
N LEU A 11 18.88 -7.55 -39.53
CA LEU A 11 18.70 -6.79 -38.29
C LEU A 11 17.45 -5.88 -38.26
N ALA A 12 16.92 -5.51 -39.43
CA ALA A 12 15.77 -4.62 -39.53
C ALA A 12 14.52 -5.18 -38.84
N TRP A 13 14.29 -6.49 -38.93
CA TRP A 13 13.12 -7.14 -38.33
C TRP A 13 13.17 -7.16 -36.79
N PRO A 14 14.24 -7.66 -36.12
CA PRO A 14 14.37 -7.54 -34.66
C PRO A 14 14.26 -6.11 -34.14
N GLY A 15 14.88 -5.15 -34.83
CA GLY A 15 14.80 -3.73 -34.45
C GLY A 15 13.37 -3.21 -34.50
N THR A 16 12.61 -3.58 -35.53
CA THR A 16 11.19 -3.19 -35.67
C THR A 16 10.34 -3.79 -34.56
N VAL A 17 10.55 -5.06 -34.20
CA VAL A 17 9.84 -5.72 -33.09
C VAL A 17 10.11 -5.03 -31.75
N VAL A 18 11.37 -4.67 -31.47
CA VAL A 18 11.72 -3.96 -30.23
C VAL A 18 11.06 -2.58 -30.17
N ILE A 19 11.05 -1.83 -31.27
CA ILE A 19 10.39 -0.53 -31.34
C ILE A 19 8.88 -0.67 -31.13
N ILE A 20 8.24 -1.66 -31.75
CA ILE A 20 6.81 -1.94 -31.55
C ILE A 20 6.52 -2.28 -30.08
N PHE A 21 7.31 -3.16 -29.45
CA PHE A 21 7.15 -3.48 -28.04
C PHE A 21 7.35 -2.27 -27.13
N PHE A 22 8.30 -1.39 -27.46
CA PHE A 22 8.53 -0.16 -26.71
C PHE A 22 7.35 0.82 -26.80
N TYR A 23 6.77 0.98 -27.99
CA TYR A 23 5.58 1.80 -28.19
C TYR A 23 4.33 1.20 -27.54
N LEU A 24 4.15 -0.12 -27.67
CA LEU A 24 3.05 -0.84 -27.02
C LEU A 24 3.18 -0.81 -25.50
N ARG A 25 4.39 -0.81 -24.94
CA ARG A 25 4.60 -0.68 -23.48
C ARG A 25 4.02 0.62 -22.94
N ASN A 26 4.28 1.75 -23.62
CA ASN A 26 3.72 3.05 -23.22
C ASN A 26 2.20 3.14 -23.45
N GLN A 27 1.67 2.51 -24.50
CA GLN A 27 0.23 2.46 -24.74
C GLN A 27 -0.49 1.51 -23.77
N ALA A 28 0.13 0.41 -23.37
CA ALA A 28 -0.40 -0.54 -22.41
C ALA A 28 -0.59 0.12 -21.03
N THR A 29 0.34 0.98 -20.60
CA THR A 29 0.16 1.76 -19.37
C THR A 29 -1.01 2.74 -19.44
N PHE A 30 -1.25 3.37 -20.60
CA PHE A 30 -2.41 4.25 -20.80
C PHE A 30 -3.73 3.47 -20.90
N ALA A 31 -3.73 2.33 -21.58
CA ALA A 31 -4.89 1.46 -21.69
C ALA A 31 -5.26 0.85 -20.33
N ALA A 32 -4.27 0.45 -19.52
CA ALA A 32 -4.46 -0.02 -18.15
C ALA A 32 -5.06 1.10 -17.27
N ALA A 33 -4.53 2.32 -17.35
CA ALA A 33 -5.09 3.47 -16.61
C ALA A 33 -6.54 3.80 -17.04
N ALA A 34 -6.85 3.69 -18.33
CA ALA A 34 -8.21 3.89 -18.85
C ALA A 34 -9.18 2.75 -18.44
N LEU A 35 -8.71 1.50 -18.43
CA LEU A 35 -9.46 0.34 -17.92
C LEU A 35 -9.74 0.49 -16.44
N ILE A 36 -8.77 0.92 -15.63
CA ILE A 36 -8.95 1.18 -14.19
C ILE A 36 -9.97 2.28 -13.95
N ARG A 37 -9.94 3.38 -14.73
CA ARG A 37 -10.97 4.44 -14.66
C ARG A 37 -12.38 3.94 -14.99
N LYS A 38 -12.49 3.00 -15.93
CA LYS A 38 -13.76 2.42 -16.36
C LYS A 38 -14.25 1.32 -15.40
N ILE A 39 -13.34 0.57 -14.78
CA ILE A 39 -13.61 -0.42 -13.73
C ILE A 39 -14.02 0.28 -12.43
N GLY A 40 -13.45 1.45 -12.12
CA GLY A 40 -13.91 2.32 -11.02
C GLY A 40 -15.35 2.84 -11.18
N HIS A 41 -15.97 2.69 -12.36
CA HIS A 41 -17.41 2.93 -12.58
C HIS A 41 -18.23 1.64 -12.64
N ALA A 42 -17.59 0.47 -12.65
CA ALA A 42 -18.21 -0.86 -12.71
C ALA A 42 -18.20 -1.55 -11.34
N ASP A 43 -18.60 -0.80 -10.31
CA ASP A 43 -18.57 -1.15 -8.88
C ASP A 43 -19.57 -2.27 -8.47
N LYS A 44 -19.93 -3.17 -9.39
CA LYS A 44 -20.91 -4.24 -9.17
C LYS A 44 -20.61 -5.58 -9.84
N VAL A 45 -19.38 -5.83 -10.30
CA VAL A 45 -19.01 -7.18 -10.76
C VAL A 45 -18.02 -7.81 -9.77
N LYS A 46 -18.59 -8.58 -8.83
CA LYS A 46 -17.87 -9.43 -7.88
C LYS A 46 -17.04 -10.48 -8.63
N LEU A 47 -15.83 -10.13 -9.05
CA LEU A 47 -14.82 -11.10 -9.46
C LEU A 47 -14.24 -11.75 -8.20
N ARG A 48 -14.93 -12.80 -7.73
CA ARG A 48 -14.47 -13.71 -6.67
C ARG A 48 -13.37 -14.62 -7.22
N LEU A 49 -12.14 -14.12 -7.29
CA LEU A 49 -10.94 -14.95 -7.36
C LEU A 49 -9.98 -14.44 -6.26
N PRO A 50 -9.77 -15.20 -5.16
CA PRO A 50 -9.13 -14.70 -3.93
C PRO A 50 -7.67 -14.28 -4.11
N GLY A 51 -6.90 -14.92 -5.01
CA GLY A 51 -5.55 -14.46 -5.37
C GLY A 51 -5.55 -13.11 -6.10
N VAL A 52 -6.56 -12.87 -6.94
CA VAL A 52 -6.77 -11.59 -7.62
C VAL A 52 -7.22 -10.51 -6.62
N ALA A 53 -7.89 -10.88 -5.52
CA ALA A 53 -8.30 -9.94 -4.49
C ALA A 53 -7.10 -9.38 -3.70
N PHE A 54 -6.06 -10.18 -3.41
CA PHE A 54 -4.82 -9.69 -2.80
C PHE A 54 -4.01 -8.80 -3.75
N GLU A 55 -3.86 -9.22 -5.01
CA GLU A 55 -3.22 -8.40 -6.02
C GLU A 55 -4.00 -7.10 -6.25
N MET A 56 -5.33 -7.15 -6.33
CA MET A 56 -6.15 -5.93 -6.48
C MET A 56 -6.15 -5.08 -5.22
N ALA A 57 -6.23 -5.63 -4.00
CA ALA A 57 -6.19 -4.84 -2.77
C ALA A 57 -4.82 -4.16 -2.60
N SER A 58 -3.73 -4.87 -2.88
CA SER A 58 -2.39 -4.28 -2.86
C SER A 58 -2.19 -3.29 -4.01
N GLN A 59 -2.73 -3.56 -5.20
CA GLN A 59 -2.64 -2.67 -6.35
C GLN A 59 -3.51 -1.43 -6.19
N VAL A 60 -4.70 -1.54 -5.60
CA VAL A 60 -5.58 -0.42 -5.23
C VAL A 60 -4.92 0.39 -4.12
N ALA A 61 -4.37 -0.25 -3.08
CA ALA A 61 -3.62 0.45 -2.03
C ALA A 61 -2.38 1.17 -2.60
N ARG A 62 -1.72 0.61 -3.63
CA ARG A 62 -0.58 1.24 -4.31
C ARG A 62 -0.99 2.34 -5.30
N THR A 63 -2.13 2.20 -5.97
CA THR A 63 -2.63 3.22 -6.93
C THR A 63 -3.41 4.34 -6.27
N SER A 64 -3.93 4.15 -5.05
CA SER A 64 -4.55 5.22 -4.28
C SER A 64 -3.52 6.24 -3.76
N ILE A 65 -2.26 5.82 -3.59
CA ILE A 65 -1.14 6.67 -3.18
C ILE A 65 -0.85 7.61 -4.35
N THR A 66 -1.54 8.76 -4.32
CA THR A 66 -1.36 9.80 -5.31
C THR A 66 -0.17 10.65 -4.86
N PRO A 67 0.88 10.82 -5.69
CA PRO A 67 2.03 11.64 -5.33
C PRO A 67 1.53 13.05 -5.00
N THR A 68 1.61 13.41 -3.72
CA THR A 68 1.00 14.63 -3.21
C THR A 68 1.94 15.82 -3.42
N LYS A 69 1.32 17.00 -3.61
CA LYS A 69 1.90 18.28 -4.04
C LYS A 69 3.22 18.65 -3.33
N LYS A 70 4.15 19.27 -4.10
CA LYS A 70 5.48 19.75 -3.70
C LYS A 70 5.55 20.30 -2.26
N SER A 71 6.56 19.85 -1.53
CA SER A 71 7.03 20.37 -0.24
C SER A 71 7.06 21.90 -0.25
N ARG A 72 6.82 22.51 0.92
CA ARG A 72 6.96 23.96 1.08
C ARG A 72 8.36 24.37 0.64
N GLU A 73 8.47 25.46 -0.10
CA GLU A 73 9.73 25.91 -0.68
C GLU A 73 10.78 26.10 0.44
N GLY A 74 11.87 25.32 0.39
CA GLY A 74 12.94 25.32 1.39
C GLY A 74 12.79 24.33 2.56
N GLU A 75 11.69 23.59 2.67
CA GLU A 75 11.51 22.54 3.68
C GLU A 75 12.21 21.24 3.23
N THR A 76 13.07 20.67 4.09
CA THR A 76 13.66 19.35 3.84
C THR A 76 12.64 18.24 4.05
N ASP A 77 12.73 17.14 3.31
CA ASP A 77 11.87 15.95 3.48
C ASP A 77 11.78 15.45 4.93
N ALA A 78 12.87 15.51 5.70
CA ALA A 78 12.88 15.11 7.11
C ALA A 78 12.01 16.05 7.99
N ALA A 79 12.15 17.35 7.81
CA ALA A 79 11.31 18.34 8.48
C ALA A 79 9.83 18.21 8.07
N GLU A 80 9.57 17.95 6.78
CA GLU A 80 8.23 17.68 6.28
C GLU A 80 7.63 16.43 6.97
N PHE A 81 8.40 15.34 7.08
CA PHE A 81 7.98 14.12 7.75
C PHE A 81 7.60 14.37 9.21
N GLU A 82 8.46 15.04 9.99
CA GLU A 82 8.18 15.36 11.39
C GLU A 82 6.94 16.25 11.57
N ARG A 83 6.75 17.20 10.65
CA ARG A 83 5.56 18.07 10.66
C ARG A 83 4.30 17.27 10.36
N LEU A 84 4.29 16.45 9.32
CA LEU A 84 3.14 15.65 8.92
C LEU A 84 2.81 14.57 9.95
N ALA A 85 3.80 13.97 10.61
CA ALA A 85 3.57 12.95 11.64
C ALA A 85 2.86 13.53 12.87
N ARG A 86 3.25 14.76 13.25
CA ARG A 86 2.54 15.53 14.29
C ARG A 86 1.14 15.92 13.83
N GLU A 87 1.01 16.46 12.61
CA GLU A 87 -0.29 16.84 12.04
C GLU A 87 -1.26 15.66 12.00
N TYR A 88 -0.81 14.46 11.61
CA TYR A 88 -1.61 13.24 11.62
C TYR A 88 -2.11 12.88 13.02
N THR A 89 -1.21 12.92 14.00
CA THR A 89 -1.49 12.56 15.40
C THR A 89 -2.46 13.56 16.04
N GLU A 90 -2.30 14.85 15.76
CA GLU A 90 -3.07 15.95 16.36
C GLU A 90 -4.32 16.31 15.53
N LEU A 91 -4.60 15.60 14.43
CA LEU A 91 -5.65 15.95 13.49
C LEU A 91 -7.04 15.94 14.15
N SER A 92 -7.61 17.14 14.28
CA SER A 92 -8.95 17.35 14.83
C SER A 92 -9.85 18.06 13.81
N ILE A 93 -10.55 17.27 13.00
CA ILE A 93 -11.59 17.75 12.07
C ILE A 93 -12.96 17.20 12.55
N PRO A 94 -13.98 18.05 12.75
CA PRO A 94 -15.29 17.60 13.23
C PRO A 94 -16.01 16.64 12.28
N ASP A 95 -15.97 16.92 10.98
CA ASP A 95 -16.59 16.08 9.97
C ASP A 95 -15.85 14.75 9.81
N LYS A 96 -16.58 13.62 9.95
CA LYS A 96 -15.98 12.27 9.91
C LYS A 96 -15.34 11.99 8.55
N LYS A 97 -15.97 12.40 7.45
CA LYS A 97 -15.54 12.08 6.08
C LYS A 97 -14.30 12.88 5.69
N GLU A 98 -14.29 14.17 5.99
CA GLU A 98 -13.16 15.06 5.76
C GLU A 98 -11.95 14.65 6.61
N ARG A 99 -12.18 14.32 7.90
CA ARG A 99 -11.13 13.76 8.77
C ARG A 99 -10.52 12.48 8.22
N ALA A 100 -11.36 11.57 7.73
CA ALA A 100 -10.91 10.33 7.11
C ALA A 100 -10.05 10.61 5.88
N ALA A 101 -10.55 11.43 4.95
CA ALA A 101 -9.86 11.80 3.73
C ALA A 101 -8.50 12.45 4.04
N LYS A 102 -8.44 13.37 5.00
CA LYS A 102 -7.19 14.02 5.39
C LYS A 102 -6.20 13.05 6.04
N ARG A 103 -6.66 12.11 6.86
CA ARG A 103 -5.79 11.05 7.40
C ARG A 103 -5.25 10.15 6.30
N PHE A 104 -6.05 9.80 5.29
CA PHE A 104 -5.53 9.02 4.15
C PHE A 104 -4.44 9.79 3.40
N GLU A 105 -4.66 11.06 3.06
CA GLU A 105 -3.66 11.92 2.40
C GLU A 105 -2.36 11.99 3.20
N LEU A 106 -2.46 12.26 4.50
CA LEU A 106 -1.31 12.34 5.40
C LEU A 106 -0.57 11.01 5.52
N ALA A 107 -1.29 9.89 5.63
CA ALA A 107 -0.71 8.55 5.73
C ALA A 107 0.06 8.16 4.46
N ASP A 108 -0.52 8.46 3.28
CA ASP A 108 0.11 8.21 1.98
C ASP A 108 1.44 8.98 1.90
N ARG A 109 1.42 10.30 2.19
CA ARG A 109 2.62 11.14 2.14
C ARG A 109 3.66 10.74 3.18
N LEU A 110 3.25 10.37 4.39
CA LEU A 110 4.15 9.87 5.43
C LEU A 110 4.82 8.55 5.04
N GLY A 111 4.08 7.65 4.40
CA GLY A 111 4.64 6.39 3.88
C GLY A 111 5.68 6.63 2.79
N GLU A 112 5.39 7.52 1.83
CA GLU A 112 6.34 7.92 0.78
C GLU A 112 7.63 8.50 1.37
N LEU A 113 7.51 9.46 2.28
CA LEU A 113 8.67 10.08 2.94
C LEU A 113 9.46 9.08 3.78
N ALA A 114 8.79 8.15 4.46
CA ALA A 114 9.46 7.10 5.23
C ALA A 114 10.29 6.16 4.34
N VAL A 115 9.84 5.89 3.11
CA VAL A 115 10.59 5.13 2.11
C VAL A 115 11.74 5.99 1.55
N SER A 116 11.48 7.23 1.12
CA SER A 116 12.50 8.08 0.48
C SER A 116 13.66 8.42 1.42
N LEU A 117 13.37 8.67 2.69
CA LEU A 117 14.35 8.96 3.73
C LEU A 117 15.01 7.69 4.30
N ASN A 118 14.58 6.49 3.87
CA ASN A 118 15.03 5.20 4.40
C ASN A 118 14.95 5.14 5.94
N LEU A 119 13.82 5.58 6.50
CA LEU A 119 13.65 5.65 7.95
C LEU A 119 13.65 4.24 8.57
N PRO A 120 14.37 4.03 9.69
CA PRO A 120 14.39 2.73 10.35
C PRO A 120 12.98 2.27 10.77
N ARG A 121 12.50 1.18 10.18
CA ARG A 121 11.17 0.59 10.47
C ARG A 121 10.93 0.33 11.96
N SER A 122 11.99 -0.05 12.69
CA SER A 122 11.95 -0.28 14.14
C SER A 122 11.85 1.00 14.98
N SER A 123 12.25 2.15 14.43
CA SER A 123 12.03 3.46 15.05
C SER A 123 10.56 3.85 14.89
N LEU A 124 10.05 3.77 13.66
CA LEU A 124 8.65 4.09 13.34
C LEU A 124 7.65 3.25 14.16
N ALA A 125 7.93 1.96 14.34
CA ALA A 125 7.12 1.05 15.16
C ALA A 125 6.97 1.47 16.63
N ARG A 126 7.94 2.24 17.15
CA ARG A 126 7.97 2.72 18.53
C ARG A 126 7.55 4.19 18.65
N GLY A 127 7.27 4.85 17.54
CA GLY A 127 6.92 6.25 17.47
C GLY A 127 5.50 6.59 17.91
N ASN A 128 5.07 7.78 17.52
CA ASN A 128 3.70 8.28 17.63
C ASN A 128 2.77 7.67 16.54
N GLU A 129 1.51 8.09 16.54
CA GLU A 129 0.50 7.57 15.60
C GLU A 129 0.87 7.82 14.13
N GLY A 130 1.37 9.03 13.82
CA GLY A 130 1.86 9.39 12.48
C GLY A 130 3.03 8.51 12.03
N GLU A 131 3.95 8.18 12.92
CA GLU A 131 5.08 7.30 12.61
C GLU A 131 4.63 5.84 12.42
N ILE A 132 3.67 5.37 13.20
CA ILE A 132 3.09 4.03 13.04
C ILE A 132 2.35 3.91 11.69
N VAL A 133 1.58 4.91 11.30
CA VAL A 133 0.89 4.88 9.99
C VAL A 133 1.89 4.99 8.83
N ALA A 134 3.00 5.70 9.02
CA ALA A 134 4.10 5.75 8.07
C ALA A 134 4.73 4.36 7.90
N LEU A 135 4.99 3.64 8.99
CA LEU A 135 5.47 2.26 8.95
C LEU A 135 4.50 1.37 8.16
N ALA A 136 3.21 1.44 8.47
CA ALA A 136 2.20 0.61 7.82
C ALA A 136 2.15 0.87 6.31
N THR A 137 2.11 2.14 5.91
CA THR A 137 2.07 2.52 4.50
C THR A 137 3.38 2.17 3.78
N ALA A 138 4.52 2.34 4.43
CA ALA A 138 5.80 1.97 3.86
C ALA A 138 5.94 0.44 3.67
N ALA A 139 5.37 -0.38 4.56
CA ALA A 139 5.31 -1.83 4.40
C ALA A 139 4.38 -2.27 3.25
N ILE A 140 3.36 -1.47 2.90
CA ILE A 140 2.53 -1.70 1.70
C ILE A 140 3.31 -1.37 0.41
N LEU A 141 4.04 -0.26 0.44
CA LEU A 141 4.85 0.22 -0.68
C LEU A 141 6.04 -0.70 -0.96
N GLU A 142 6.82 -1.01 0.06
CA GLU A 142 8.05 -1.79 -0.01
C GLU A 142 8.10 -2.80 1.16
N PRO A 143 7.41 -3.95 1.03
CA PRO A 143 7.37 -4.97 2.07
C PRO A 143 8.77 -5.52 2.37
N MET A 144 9.15 -5.56 3.65
CA MET A 144 10.42 -6.13 4.11
C MET A 144 10.20 -7.32 5.04
N ALA A 145 11.13 -8.28 5.02
CA ALA A 145 11.04 -9.52 5.82
C ALA A 145 10.88 -9.28 7.34
N HIS A 146 11.33 -8.13 7.85
CA HIS A 146 11.28 -7.79 9.26
C HIS A 146 10.09 -6.88 9.64
N ASP A 147 9.26 -6.47 8.67
CA ASP A 147 8.12 -5.57 8.92
C ASP A 147 7.08 -6.21 9.81
N LEU A 148 6.80 -7.51 9.66
CA LEU A 148 5.85 -8.21 10.52
C LEU A 148 6.14 -8.02 12.03
N ARG A 149 7.42 -8.04 12.42
CA ARG A 149 7.82 -7.81 13.83
C ARG A 149 7.59 -6.36 14.26
N ASN A 150 7.90 -5.41 13.39
CA ASN A 150 7.70 -3.99 13.63
C ASN A 150 6.19 -3.66 13.70
N MET A 151 5.40 -4.23 12.80
CA MET A 151 3.95 -4.08 12.74
C MET A 151 3.26 -4.65 13.97
N ARG A 152 3.72 -5.79 14.49
CA ARG A 152 3.23 -6.31 15.79
C ARG A 152 3.55 -5.37 16.96
N THR A 153 4.73 -4.74 16.95
CA THR A 153 5.11 -3.74 17.96
C THR A 153 4.21 -2.51 17.88
N ALA A 154 3.93 -2.04 16.66
CA ALA A 154 3.01 -0.93 16.40
C ALA A 154 1.56 -1.27 16.78
N ALA A 155 1.07 -2.46 16.45
CA ALA A 155 -0.28 -2.93 16.79
C ALA A 155 -0.51 -2.97 18.31
N ALA A 156 0.54 -3.24 19.10
CA ALA A 156 0.47 -3.18 20.56
C ALA A 156 0.30 -1.76 21.12
N LYS A 157 0.60 -0.72 20.32
CA LYS A 157 0.49 0.70 20.70
C LYS A 157 -0.71 1.41 20.09
N GLY A 158 -1.31 0.89 19.03
CA GLY A 158 -2.40 1.55 18.32
C GLY A 158 -3.66 1.66 19.20
N GLU A 159 -3.93 2.86 19.71
CA GLU A 159 -5.18 3.18 20.44
C GLU A 159 -6.26 3.76 19.52
N PHE A 160 -5.92 4.07 18.26
CA PHE A 160 -6.76 4.85 17.36
C PHE A 160 -7.24 4.06 16.12
N LYS A 161 -8.52 4.26 15.78
CA LYS A 161 -9.27 3.51 14.74
C LYS A 161 -8.62 3.56 13.35
N PHE A 162 -8.17 4.73 12.91
CA PHE A 162 -7.57 4.88 11.57
C PHE A 162 -6.25 4.16 11.43
N THR A 163 -5.45 4.16 12.50
CA THR A 163 -4.19 3.42 12.52
C THR A 163 -4.46 1.92 12.45
N ALA A 164 -5.45 1.41 13.18
CA ALA A 164 -5.87 0.01 13.07
C ALA A 164 -6.24 -0.37 11.63
N TYR A 165 -7.04 0.45 10.95
CA TYR A 165 -7.39 0.24 9.55
C TYR A 165 -6.15 0.09 8.65
N ARG A 166 -5.17 0.99 8.80
CA ARG A 166 -3.94 0.95 8.01
C ARG A 166 -3.07 -0.27 8.35
N LEU A 167 -2.98 -0.65 9.62
CA LEU A 167 -2.27 -1.86 10.04
C LEU A 167 -2.89 -3.11 9.39
N VAL A 168 -4.23 -3.22 9.34
CA VAL A 168 -4.90 -4.36 8.69
C VAL A 168 -4.61 -4.39 7.18
N LEU A 169 -4.63 -3.24 6.50
CA LEU A 169 -4.30 -3.15 5.07
C LEU A 169 -2.89 -3.64 4.71
N THR A 170 -1.95 -3.68 5.66
CA THR A 170 -0.61 -4.20 5.41
C THR A 170 -0.54 -5.72 5.31
N ILE A 171 -1.49 -6.43 5.92
CA ILE A 171 -1.47 -7.89 6.02
C ILE A 171 -1.40 -8.52 4.62
N PRO A 172 -2.23 -8.08 3.64
CA PRO A 172 -2.07 -8.42 2.23
C PRO A 172 -0.67 -8.31 1.67
N ALA A 173 0.00 -7.18 1.89
CA ALA A 173 1.32 -6.94 1.35
C ALA A 173 2.38 -7.85 1.99
N LEU A 174 2.20 -8.23 3.26
CA LEU A 174 3.09 -9.14 3.99
C LEU A 174 2.78 -10.63 3.74
N ALA A 175 1.60 -10.94 3.20
CA ALA A 175 1.12 -12.30 2.98
C ALA A 175 1.48 -12.88 1.60
N SER A 176 1.86 -12.05 0.62
CA SER A 176 2.03 -12.46 -0.79
C SER A 176 2.92 -13.69 -0.99
N ASP A 177 3.97 -13.83 -0.17
CA ASP A 177 4.94 -14.93 -0.22
C ASP A 177 5.14 -15.58 1.16
N ALA A 178 4.11 -15.53 2.00
CA ALA A 178 4.18 -15.97 3.38
C ALA A 178 4.22 -17.50 3.52
N ARG A 179 5.14 -17.99 4.35
CA ARG A 179 5.12 -19.38 4.83
C ARG A 179 3.99 -19.56 5.85
N PRO A 180 3.53 -20.80 6.13
CA PRO A 180 2.48 -21.05 7.13
C PRO A 180 2.75 -20.42 8.50
N ALA A 181 4.01 -20.45 8.97
CA ALA A 181 4.40 -19.80 10.22
C ALA A 181 4.26 -18.27 10.21
N THR A 182 4.39 -17.63 9.04
CA THR A 182 4.15 -16.19 8.84
C THR A 182 2.65 -15.90 8.83
N ILE A 183 1.83 -16.74 8.20
CA ILE A 183 0.36 -16.61 8.21
C ILE A 183 -0.17 -16.63 9.64
N ALA A 184 0.22 -17.62 10.45
CA ALA A 184 -0.20 -17.70 11.85
C ALA A 184 0.18 -16.46 12.68
N ARG A 185 1.31 -15.81 12.35
CA ARG A 185 1.72 -14.55 13.00
C ARG A 185 0.89 -13.36 12.53
N LEU A 186 0.49 -13.32 11.25
CA LEU A 186 -0.41 -12.30 10.71
C LEU A 186 -1.80 -12.43 11.32
N GLU A 187 -2.32 -13.65 11.50
CA GLU A 187 -3.57 -13.90 12.22
C GLU A 187 -3.50 -13.43 13.68
N ALA A 188 -2.41 -13.73 14.38
CA ALA A 188 -2.20 -13.25 15.74
C ALA A 188 -2.20 -11.70 15.79
N MET A 189 -1.53 -11.05 14.84
CA MET A 189 -1.54 -9.59 14.72
C MET A 189 -2.94 -9.04 14.43
N LEU A 190 -3.71 -9.68 13.55
CA LEU A 190 -5.08 -9.29 13.23
C LEU A 190 -5.99 -9.38 14.47
N ASN A 191 -5.88 -10.45 15.25
CA ASN A 191 -6.62 -10.64 16.49
C ASN A 191 -6.22 -9.61 17.58
N ASP A 192 -4.94 -9.24 17.65
CA ASP A 192 -4.45 -8.18 18.54
C ASP A 192 -5.08 -6.82 18.17
N ILE A 193 -5.12 -6.50 16.87
CA ILE A 193 -5.74 -5.27 16.35
C ILE A 193 -7.25 -5.25 16.64
N GLU A 194 -7.96 -6.34 16.33
CA GLU A 194 -9.41 -6.45 16.56
C GLU A 194 -9.75 -6.30 18.05
N THR A 195 -9.00 -6.98 18.92
CA THR A 195 -9.22 -6.95 20.37
C THR A 195 -9.08 -5.55 20.96
N ARG A 196 -8.13 -4.77 20.45
CA ARG A 196 -7.89 -3.39 20.89
C ARG A 196 -8.87 -2.40 20.27
N SER A 197 -9.34 -2.68 19.05
CA SER A 197 -10.25 -1.81 18.30
C SER A 197 -11.72 -1.98 18.70
N LYS A 198 -12.03 -2.66 19.82
CA LYS A 198 -13.35 -3.08 20.32
C LYS A 198 -14.39 -1.97 20.60
N SER A 199 -14.24 -0.78 20.02
CA SER A 199 -15.39 0.08 19.75
C SER A 199 -16.27 -0.64 18.70
N ARG A 200 -17.36 -1.25 19.15
CA ARG A 200 -18.37 -1.96 18.34
C ARG A 200 -19.06 -1.11 17.25
N GLU A 201 -18.70 0.15 17.09
CA GLU A 201 -19.40 1.13 16.25
C GLU A 201 -18.73 1.38 14.89
N ASP A 202 -17.72 0.59 14.49
CA ASP A 202 -17.03 0.77 13.21
C ASP A 202 -17.15 -0.46 12.31
N ASP A 203 -18.33 -0.59 11.70
CA ASP A 203 -18.69 -1.71 10.80
C ASP A 203 -17.65 -1.88 9.67
N ASP A 204 -17.09 -0.78 9.16
CA ASP A 204 -16.10 -0.78 8.08
C ASP A 204 -14.79 -1.48 8.47
N LEU A 205 -14.30 -1.26 9.70
CA LEU A 205 -13.08 -1.91 10.19
C LEU A 205 -13.32 -3.40 10.43
N GLN A 206 -14.50 -3.76 10.96
CA GLN A 206 -14.87 -5.16 11.17
C GLN A 206 -14.98 -5.90 9.84
N GLU A 207 -15.62 -5.30 8.83
CA GLU A 207 -15.67 -5.86 7.48
C GLU A 207 -14.27 -6.08 6.89
N LEU A 208 -13.35 -5.13 7.09
CA LEU A 208 -11.98 -5.26 6.63
C LEU A 208 -11.23 -6.39 7.37
N VAL A 209 -11.42 -6.52 8.69
CA VAL A 209 -10.83 -7.59 9.49
C VAL A 209 -11.32 -8.96 9.01
N GLU A 210 -12.64 -9.13 8.83
CA GLU A 210 -13.20 -10.40 8.34
C GLU A 210 -12.73 -10.72 6.92
N THR A 211 -12.72 -9.73 6.03
CA THR A 211 -12.22 -9.90 4.67
C THR A 211 -10.76 -10.36 4.68
N THR A 212 -9.93 -9.73 5.51
CA THR A 212 -8.51 -10.09 5.65
C THR A 212 -8.34 -11.49 6.24
N ARG A 213 -9.18 -11.88 7.21
CA ARG A 213 -9.16 -13.21 7.82
C ARG A 213 -9.48 -14.31 6.81
N LEU A 214 -10.54 -14.13 6.03
CA LEU A 214 -10.89 -15.07 4.96
C LEU A 214 -9.74 -15.24 3.97
N ALA A 215 -9.12 -14.11 3.61
CA ALA A 215 -8.01 -14.10 2.67
C ALA A 215 -6.76 -14.83 3.24
N LEU A 216 -6.48 -14.71 4.55
CA LEU A 216 -5.41 -15.48 5.20
C LEU A 216 -5.72 -16.98 5.26
N ALA A 217 -6.97 -17.38 5.50
CA ALA A 217 -7.38 -18.77 5.55
C ALA A 217 -7.19 -19.48 4.19
N ASP A 218 -7.43 -18.77 3.08
CA ASP A 218 -7.23 -19.30 1.72
C ASP A 218 -5.74 -19.60 1.42
N LEU A 219 -4.80 -18.90 2.07
CA LEU A 219 -3.36 -19.11 1.90
C LEU A 219 -2.81 -20.32 2.69
N GLN A 220 -3.64 -20.96 3.53
CA GLN A 220 -3.23 -22.13 4.31
C GLN A 220 -3.45 -23.46 3.57
N ILE A 221 -4.10 -23.43 2.40
CA ILE A 221 -4.41 -24.59 1.54
C ILE A 221 -3.26 -24.87 0.58
#